data_AF-A0A481RKR3-F1
#
_entry.id   AF-A0A481RKR3-F1
#
_cell.length_a   1.000
_cell.length_b   1.000
_cell.length_c   1.000
_cell.angle_alpha   90.00
_cell.angle_beta   90.00
_cell.angle_gamma   90.00
#
_symmetry.space_group_name_H-M   'P 1'
#
loop_
_entity.id
_entity.type
_entity.pdbx_description
1 polymer ?
#
loop_
_entity_poly.entity_id
_entity_poly.type
_entity_poly.pdbx_seq_one_letter_code
_entity_poly.pdbx_strand_id
1 'polypeptide(L)'
;MSDNLQTTDFENWEEIADAMRDVQEAHSELLSAMAHRGDVPKSVYGDLYHDLSDTQSQLKSDLEDRMFKEHPDKADTAVFYGKD
;
A
#
# COMPACT_ATOMS: atom_id res chain seq x y z
N MET A 1 6.44 -14.70 -26.23
CA MET A 1 7.26 -13.48 -26.12
C MET A 1 7.85 -13.53 -24.74
N SER A 2 9.17 -13.58 -24.61
CA SER A 2 9.79 -13.55 -23.29
C SER A 2 9.65 -12.13 -22.79
N ASP A 3 8.68 -11.90 -21.91
CA ASP A 3 8.73 -10.73 -21.05
C ASP A 3 10.05 -10.87 -20.30
N ASN A 4 11.05 -10.07 -20.68
CA ASN A 4 12.19 -9.82 -19.81
C ASN A 4 11.58 -9.09 -18.61
N LEU A 5 11.08 -9.85 -17.64
CA LEU A 5 10.64 -9.36 -16.35
C LEU A 5 11.81 -8.59 -15.79
N GLN A 6 11.74 -7.27 -15.90
CA GLN A 6 12.62 -6.37 -15.19
C GLN A 6 12.42 -6.70 -13.71
N THR A 7 13.42 -7.35 -13.12
CA THR A 7 13.45 -7.68 -11.71
C THR A 7 13.75 -6.40 -10.93
N THR A 8 12.96 -6.14 -9.91
CA THR A 8 13.18 -5.05 -8.96
C THR A 8 14.24 -5.51 -7.96
N ASP A 9 15.28 -4.73 -7.67
CA ASP A 9 16.23 -5.10 -6.61
C ASP A 9 15.52 -5.21 -5.25
N PHE A 10 15.95 -6.14 -4.40
CA PHE A 10 15.23 -6.41 -3.15
C PHE A 10 15.13 -5.20 -2.22
N GLU A 11 16.19 -4.39 -2.15
CA GLU A 11 16.21 -3.14 -1.37
C GLU A 11 15.13 -2.15 -1.84
N ASN A 12 14.81 -2.13 -3.14
CA ASN A 12 13.75 -1.28 -3.67
C ASN A 12 12.36 -1.75 -3.21
N TRP A 13 12.16 -3.03 -2.84
CA TRP A 13 10.90 -3.48 -2.26
C TRP A 13 10.66 -2.87 -0.88
N GLU A 14 11.72 -2.68 -0.09
CA GLU A 14 11.63 -1.98 1.20
C GLU A 14 11.25 -0.51 0.99
N GLU A 15 11.87 0.17 0.03
CA GLU A 15 11.52 1.56 -0.33
C GLU A 15 10.07 1.69 -0.84
N ILE A 16 9.61 0.75 -1.67
CA ILE A 16 8.21 0.70 -2.14
C ILE A 16 7.26 0.49 -0.96
N ALA A 17 7.61 -0.37 -0.01
CA ALA A 17 6.79 -0.61 1.16
C ALA A 17 6.75 0.58 2.13
N ASP A 18 7.88 1.29 2.30
CA ASP A 18 7.93 2.58 3.02
C ASP A 18 6.99 3.61 2.35
N ALA A 19 7.09 3.78 1.03
CA ALA A 19 6.23 4.71 0.29
C ALA A 19 4.74 4.34 0.42
N MET A 20 4.40 3.04 0.41
CA MET A 20 3.02 2.59 0.64
C MET A 20 2.51 2.95 2.04
N ARG A 21 3.38 2.85 3.06
CA ARG A 21 3.06 3.25 4.44
C ARG A 21 2.83 4.77 4.53
N ASP A 22 3.69 5.58 3.90
CA ASP A 22 3.53 7.03 3.86
C ASP A 22 2.18 7.45 3.26
N VAL A 23 1.74 6.80 2.18
CA VAL A 23 0.42 7.09 1.57
C VAL A 23 -0.72 6.67 2.51
N GLN A 24 -0.60 5.53 3.18
CA GLN A 24 -1.60 5.07 4.16
C GLN A 24 -1.72 6.02 5.36
N GLU A 25 -0.59 6.52 5.86
CA GLU A 25 -0.54 7.53 6.92
C GLU A 25 -1.18 8.84 6.47
N ALA A 26 -0.79 9.36 5.31
CA ALA A 26 -1.37 10.59 4.75
C ALA A 26 -2.89 10.48 4.53
N HIS A 27 -3.39 9.33 4.07
CA HIS A 27 -4.83 9.08 3.95
C HIS A 27 -5.54 9.07 5.31
N SER A 28 -4.91 8.49 6.33
CA SER A 28 -5.46 8.46 7.69
C SER A 28 -5.51 9.86 8.30
N GLU A 29 -4.47 10.67 8.07
CA GLU A 29 -4.43 12.08 8.48
C GLU A 29 -5.50 12.92 7.78
N LEU A 30 -5.67 12.75 6.47
CA LEU A 30 -6.71 13.44 5.70
C LEU A 30 -8.11 13.07 6.21
N LEU A 31 -8.37 11.77 6.44
CA LEU A 31 -9.62 11.32 7.03
C LEU A 31 -9.85 11.95 8.40
N SER A 32 -8.83 11.94 9.26
CA SER A 32 -8.89 12.57 10.57
C SER A 32 -9.21 14.06 10.45
N ALA A 33 -8.56 14.79 9.53
CA ALA A 33 -8.83 16.21 9.31
C ALA A 33 -10.28 16.49 8.86
N MET A 34 -10.83 15.65 7.96
CA MET A 34 -12.23 15.76 7.50
C MET A 34 -13.24 15.38 8.58
N ALA A 35 -12.96 14.35 9.38
CA ALA A 35 -13.86 13.82 10.39
C ALA A 35 -13.82 14.61 11.71
N HIS A 36 -12.63 15.01 12.18
CA HIS A 36 -12.42 15.56 13.51
C HIS A 36 -13.03 16.95 13.69
N ARG A 37 -13.17 17.73 12.63
CA ARG A 37 -13.84 19.04 12.70
C ARG A 37 -15.37 18.94 12.54
N GLY A 38 -15.90 17.78 12.16
CA GLY A 38 -17.33 17.62 11.86
C GLY A 38 -17.81 18.44 10.66
N ASP A 39 -16.90 19.12 9.96
CA ASP A 39 -17.19 20.05 8.86
C ASP A 39 -17.64 19.30 7.59
N VAL A 40 -17.23 18.04 7.43
CA VAL A 40 -17.53 17.23 6.25
C VAL A 40 -18.33 15.99 6.66
N PRO A 41 -19.58 15.83 6.19
CA PRO A 41 -20.36 14.62 6.43
C PRO A 41 -19.68 13.38 5.85
N LYS A 42 -19.74 12.26 6.57
CA LYS A 42 -19.19 10.97 6.09
C LYS A 42 -19.75 10.56 4.72
N SER A 43 -20.98 10.92 4.39
CA SER A 43 -21.56 10.66 3.07
C SER A 43 -20.84 11.35 1.91
N VAL A 44 -20.01 12.35 2.16
CA VAL A 44 -19.24 13.07 1.14
C VAL A 44 -17.95 12.33 0.77
N TYR A 45 -17.31 11.69 1.74
CA TYR A 45 -15.98 11.06 1.54
C TYR A 45 -15.97 9.55 1.79
N GLY A 46 -17.02 8.97 2.38
CA GLY A 46 -17.01 7.60 2.89
C GLY A 46 -16.79 6.55 1.81
N ASP A 47 -17.50 6.67 0.69
CA ASP A 47 -17.38 5.75 -0.44
C ASP A 47 -15.99 5.86 -1.09
N LEU A 48 -15.55 7.09 -1.38
CA LEU A 48 -14.23 7.35 -1.97
C LEU A 48 -13.08 6.88 -1.05
N TYR A 49 -13.22 7.06 0.26
CA TYR A 49 -12.23 6.59 1.22
C TYR A 49 -12.15 5.07 1.27
N HIS A 50 -13.31 4.39 1.22
CA HIS A 50 -13.37 2.94 1.18
C HIS A 50 -12.72 2.40 -0.09
N ASP A 51 -13.10 2.93 -1.26
CA ASP A 51 -12.53 2.54 -2.56
C ASP A 51 -11.01 2.72 -2.59
N LEU A 52 -10.52 3.81 -2.01
CA LEU A 52 -9.10 4.11 -1.94
C LEU A 52 -8.36 3.14 -1.02
N SER A 53 -8.91 2.82 0.16
CA SER A 53 -8.35 1.83 1.09
C SER A 53 -8.31 0.43 0.47
N ASP A 54 -9.36 0.04 -0.26
CA ASP A 54 -9.44 -1.23 -0.98
C ASP A 54 -8.39 -1.30 -2.08
N THR A 55 -8.28 -0.24 -2.89
CA THR A 55 -7.27 -0.13 -3.96
C THR A 55 -5.85 -0.21 -3.41
N GLN A 56 -5.56 0.45 -2.29
CA GLN A 56 -4.25 0.36 -1.64
C GLN A 56 -3.94 -1.05 -1.12
N SER A 57 -4.94 -1.70 -0.52
CA SER A 57 -4.79 -3.07 -0.02
C SER A 57 -4.52 -4.04 -1.17
N GLN A 58 -5.20 -3.86 -2.30
CA GLN A 58 -4.97 -4.68 -3.50
C GLN A 58 -3.60 -4.43 -4.12
N LEU A 59 -3.20 -3.17 -4.29
CA LEU A 59 -1.86 -2.83 -4.80
C LEU A 59 -0.77 -3.45 -3.91
N LYS A 60 -0.93 -3.38 -2.59
CA LYS A 60 0.00 -3.98 -1.62
C LYS A 60 0.13 -5.49 -1.83
N SER A 61 -1.00 -6.19 -2.00
CA SER A 61 -1.03 -7.63 -2.26
C SER A 61 -0.37 -7.99 -3.60
N ASP A 62 -0.62 -7.21 -4.66
CA ASP A 62 -0.02 -7.46 -5.98
C ASP A 62 1.50 -7.26 -5.96
N LEU A 63 1.99 -6.27 -5.20
CA LEU A 63 3.41 -6.00 -5.02
C LEU A 63 4.10 -7.10 -4.19
N GLU A 64 3.44 -7.57 -3.12
CA GLU A 64 3.89 -8.73 -2.36
C GLU A 64 4.04 -9.96 -3.26
N ASP A 65 2.99 -10.32 -3.99
CA ASP A 65 2.99 -11.46 -4.92
C ASP A 65 4.13 -11.38 -5.92
N ARG A 66 4.44 -10.17 -6.40
CA ARG A 66 5.55 -9.93 -7.32
C ARG A 66 6.91 -10.06 -6.64
N MET A 67 7.07 -9.54 -5.42
CA MET A 67 8.29 -9.72 -4.63
C MET A 67 8.58 -11.20 -4.38
N PHE A 68 7.57 -12.01 -4.01
CA PHE A 68 7.73 -13.46 -3.82
C PHE A 68 8.10 -14.20 -5.12
N LYS A 69 7.60 -13.73 -6.27
CA LYS A 69 7.98 -14.29 -7.58
C LYS A 69 9.40 -13.92 -7.99
N GLU A 70 9.86 -12.71 -7.67
CA GLU A 70 11.19 -12.21 -8.06
C GLU A 70 12.30 -12.64 -7.09
N HIS A 71 12.02 -12.73 -5.79
CA HIS A 71 12.99 -13.00 -4.73
C HIS A 71 12.49 -14.02 -3.71
N PRO A 72 12.19 -15.27 -4.12
CA PRO A 72 11.62 -16.27 -3.21
C PRO A 72 12.49 -16.57 -1.98
N ASP A 73 13.81 -16.35 -2.08
CA ASP A 73 14.77 -16.63 -1.02
C ASP A 73 14.86 -15.51 0.03
N LYS A 74 14.36 -14.30 -0.30
CA LYS A 74 14.43 -13.10 0.55
C LYS A 74 13.07 -12.52 0.91
N ALA A 75 12.04 -12.84 0.13
CA ALA A 75 10.69 -12.33 0.29
C ALA A 75 10.14 -12.63 1.69
N ASP A 76 9.58 -11.60 2.31
CA ASP A 76 8.97 -11.68 3.64
C ASP A 76 7.72 -10.80 3.66
N THR A 77 6.60 -11.35 4.12
CA THR A 77 5.35 -10.59 4.30
C THR A 77 5.57 -9.38 5.21
N ALA A 78 6.53 -9.44 6.12
CA ALA A 78 6.87 -8.33 7.00
C ALA A 78 7.33 -7.05 6.27
N VAL A 79 7.82 -7.15 5.02
CA VAL A 79 8.20 -5.98 4.21
C VAL A 79 7.01 -5.04 4.05
N PHE A 80 5.85 -5.59 3.69
CA PHE A 80 4.63 -4.82 3.47
C PHE A 80 3.78 -4.70 4.74
N TYR A 81 3.68 -5.73 5.56
CA TYR A 81 2.72 -5.77 6.68
C TYR A 81 3.32 -5.38 8.04
N GLY A 82 4.64 -5.18 8.13
CA GLY A 82 5.35 -4.98 9.39
C GLY A 82 5.62 -6.30 10.10
N LYS A 83 6.50 -6.25 11.11
CA LYS A 83 6.73 -7.38 12.01
C LYS A 83 5.64 -7.35 13.09
N ASP A 84 4.86 -8.41 13.20
CA ASP A 84 3.95 -8.65 14.32
C ASP A 84 4.66 -8.53 15.68
#